data_AF-A0A1T4RLG9-F1
#
_entry.id   AF-A0A1T4RLG9-F1
#
_cell.length_a   1.000
_cell.length_b   1.000
_cell.length_c   1.000
_cell.angle_alpha   90.00
_cell.angle_beta   90.00
_cell.angle_gamma   90.00
#
_symmetry.space_group_name_H-M   'P 1'
#
loop_
_entity.id
_entity.type
_entity.pdbx_description
1 polymer ?
#
loop_
_entity_poly.entity_id
_entity_poly.type
_entity_poly.pdbx_seq_one_letter_code
_entity_poly.pdbx_strand_id
1 'polypeptide(L)'
;MKFEDFAAKKMLESTHGPDNLTDREKQLIGLAVTVTRGCIACSGGRIRRALESGIPQETIIQAVDVASAVNAGVTTSIALQGIEKEGLNLACTSGACTI
;
A
#
# COMPACT_ATOMS: atom_id res chain seq x y z
N MET A 1 16.35 25.65 2.58
CA MET A 1 14.92 25.28 2.73
C MET A 1 14.85 24.20 3.79
N LYS A 2 14.09 24.42 4.87
CA LYS A 2 13.97 23.46 5.96
C LYS A 2 12.76 22.55 5.73
N PHE A 3 12.76 21.37 6.36
CA PHE A 3 11.62 20.45 6.28
C PHE A 3 10.30 21.11 6.76
N GLU A 4 10.41 22.06 7.71
CA GLU A 4 9.25 22.80 8.21
C GLU A 4 8.55 23.66 7.15
N ASP A 5 9.23 23.99 6.06
CA ASP A 5 8.70 24.85 5.01
C ASP A 5 7.82 24.09 4.00
N PHE A 6 7.77 22.76 4.06
CA PHE A 6 7.03 21.94 3.10
C PHE A 6 5.59 21.70 3.54
N ALA A 7 4.64 21.87 2.61
CA ALA A 7 3.24 21.49 2.80
C ALA A 7 3.05 20.02 3.23
N ALA A 8 3.98 19.15 2.82
CA ALA A 8 4.03 17.75 3.23
C ALA A 8 4.10 17.55 4.75
N LYS A 9 4.80 18.41 5.49
CA LYS A 9 4.86 18.31 6.96
C LYS A 9 3.47 18.49 7.57
N LYS A 10 2.77 19.56 7.19
CA LYS A 10 1.41 19.85 7.69
C LYS A 10 0.45 18.70 7.41
N MET A 11 0.56 18.08 6.23
CA MET A 11 -0.26 16.92 5.86
C MET A 11 0.07 15.68 6.71
N LEU A 12 1.34 15.42 7.00
CA LEU A 12 1.74 14.29 7.85
C LEU A 12 1.19 14.46 9.27
N GLU A 13 1.30 15.66 9.84
CA GLU A 13 0.79 15.98 11.17
C GLU A 13 -0.75 15.85 11.22
N SER A 14 -1.46 16.43 10.25
CA SER A 14 -2.93 16.35 10.21
C SER A 14 -3.47 14.96 9.94
N THR A 15 -2.69 14.08 9.30
CA THR A 15 -3.08 12.68 9.05
C THR A 15 -2.86 11.81 10.28
N HIS A 16 -1.82 12.10 11.08
CA HIS A 16 -1.55 11.38 12.32
C HIS A 16 -2.41 11.84 13.51
N GLY A 17 -2.89 13.09 13.50
CA GLY A 17 -3.60 13.72 14.61
C GLY A 17 -5.00 13.15 14.98
N PRO A 18 -5.85 12.70 14.04
CA PRO A 18 -7.19 12.20 14.38
C PRO A 18 -7.17 10.85 15.10
N ASP A 19 -8.01 10.69 16.13
CA ASP A 19 -8.06 9.48 16.97
C ASP A 19 -9.06 8.42 16.47
N ASN A 20 -9.62 8.61 15.27
CA ASN A 20 -10.51 7.64 14.65
C ASN A 20 -9.83 6.31 14.29
N LEU A 21 -8.49 6.30 14.25
CA LEU A 21 -7.67 5.12 14.04
C LEU A 21 -6.65 5.03 15.17
N THR A 22 -6.48 3.83 15.70
CA THR A 22 -5.42 3.48 16.65
C THR A 22 -4.04 3.59 15.98
N ASP A 23 -3.00 3.71 16.80
CA ASP A 23 -1.62 3.72 16.30
C ASP A 23 -1.28 2.43 15.53
N ARG A 24 -1.82 1.29 15.98
CA ARG A 24 -1.68 0.01 15.29
C ARG A 24 -2.25 0.08 13.86
N GLU A 25 -3.48 0.58 13.71
CA GLU A 25 -4.13 0.71 12.41
C GLU A 25 -3.37 1.68 11.50
N LYS A 26 -2.99 2.86 12.03
CA LYS A 26 -2.19 3.85 11.29
C LYS A 26 -0.85 3.26 10.81
N GLN A 27 -0.19 2.42 11.63
CA GLN A 27 1.04 1.76 11.22
C GLN A 27 0.82 0.74 10.10
N LEU A 28 -0.19 -0.12 10.21
CA LEU A 28 -0.48 -1.14 9.19
C LEU A 28 -0.93 -0.53 7.86
N ILE A 29 -1.78 0.50 7.90
CA ILE A 29 -2.19 1.26 6.71
C ILE A 29 -0.96 1.94 6.09
N GLY A 30 -0.15 2.62 6.89
CA GLY A 30 1.06 3.26 6.43
C GLY A 30 2.05 2.27 5.81
N LEU A 31 2.18 1.07 6.38
CA LEU A 31 3.01 0.00 5.84
C LEU A 31 2.52 -0.41 4.45
N ALA A 32 1.22 -0.72 4.32
CA ALA A 32 0.58 -1.08 3.05
C ALA A 32 0.84 -0.01 1.96
N VAL A 33 0.71 1.27 2.30
CA VAL A 33 1.01 2.38 1.38
C VAL A 33 2.47 2.37 0.94
N THR A 34 3.41 2.22 1.88
CA THR A 34 4.85 2.28 1.57
C THR A 34 5.35 1.11 0.72
N VAL A 35 4.84 -0.11 0.96
CA VAL A 35 5.20 -1.28 0.16
C VAL A 35 4.61 -1.20 -1.25
N THR A 36 3.39 -0.71 -1.40
CA THR A 36 2.78 -0.45 -2.72
C THR A 36 3.51 0.62 -3.51
N ARG A 37 4.11 1.61 -2.85
CA ARG A 37 4.92 2.65 -3.52
C ARG A 37 6.38 2.31 -3.72
N GLY A 38 6.85 1.16 -3.21
CA GLY A 38 8.22 0.69 -3.41
C GLY A 38 9.29 1.53 -2.70
N CYS A 39 8.96 2.29 -1.65
CA CYS A 39 9.96 3.08 -0.91
C CYS A 39 10.71 2.21 0.11
N ILE A 40 11.91 1.74 -0.22
CA ILE A 40 12.72 0.84 0.64
C ILE A 40 12.92 1.40 2.05
N ALA A 41 13.36 2.66 2.17
CA ALA A 41 13.59 3.31 3.46
C ALA A 41 12.30 3.46 4.28
N CYS A 42 11.20 3.81 3.62
CA CYS A 42 9.91 3.98 4.27
C CYS A 42 9.35 2.65 4.77
N SER A 43 9.36 1.63 3.92
CA SER A 43 8.86 0.28 4.24
C SER A 43 9.66 -0.36 5.37
N GLY A 44 11.00 -0.35 5.26
CA GLY A 44 11.87 -0.88 6.31
C GLY A 44 11.72 -0.12 7.63
N GLY A 45 11.60 1.21 7.57
CA GLY A 45 11.35 2.05 8.75
C GLY A 45 10.01 1.74 9.44
N ARG A 46 8.95 1.50 8.67
CA ARG A 46 7.63 1.13 9.20
C ARG A 46 7.60 -0.28 9.78
N ILE A 47 8.23 -1.25 9.11
CA ILE A 47 8.35 -2.63 9.64
C ILE A 47 9.07 -2.61 11.00
N ARG A 48 10.20 -1.90 11.09
CA ARG A 48 10.94 -1.77 12.35
C ARG A 48 10.07 -1.18 13.46
N ARG A 49 9.41 -0.04 13.21
CA ARG A 49 8.54 0.62 14.20
C ARG A 49 7.35 -0.25 14.61
N ALA A 50 6.77 -0.99 13.67
CA ALA A 50 5.67 -1.91 13.95
C ALA A 50 6.11 -3.01 14.94
N LEU A 51 7.27 -3.64 14.70
CA LEU A 51 7.85 -4.64 15.60
C LEU A 51 8.18 -4.03 16.98
N GLU A 52 8.79 -2.84 17.02
CA GLU A 52 9.11 -2.12 18.25
C GLU A 52 7.85 -1.75 19.06
N SER A 53 6.71 -1.51 18.38
CA SER A 53 5.41 -1.26 19.01
C SER A 53 4.66 -2.52 19.44
N GLY A 54 5.28 -3.71 19.29
CA GLY A 54 4.68 -4.99 19.68
C GLY A 54 3.69 -5.56 18.68
N ILE A 55 3.65 -5.07 17.44
CA ILE A 55 2.85 -5.69 16.38
C ILE A 55 3.54 -7.00 15.98
N PRO A 56 2.83 -8.15 16.02
CA PRO A 56 3.43 -9.42 15.68
C PRO A 56 3.90 -9.49 14.22
N GLN A 57 4.99 -10.21 13.97
CA GLN A 57 5.58 -10.34 12.64
C GLN A 57 4.58 -10.94 11.64
N GLU A 58 3.78 -11.91 12.07
CA GLU A 58 2.73 -12.52 11.25
C GLU A 58 1.66 -11.51 10.83
N THR A 59 1.33 -10.52 11.68
CA THR A 59 0.40 -9.43 11.29
C THR A 59 1.04 -8.56 10.21
N ILE A 60 2.33 -8.24 10.35
CA ILE A 60 3.07 -7.42 9.37
C ILE A 60 3.11 -8.14 8.02
N ILE A 61 3.40 -9.44 8.02
CA ILE A 61 3.41 -10.28 6.81
C ILE A 61 2.02 -10.29 6.17
N GLN A 62 0.95 -10.53 6.94
CA GLN A 62 -0.42 -10.48 6.40
C GLN A 62 -0.79 -9.13 5.80
N ALA A 63 -0.35 -8.01 6.39
CA ALA A 63 -0.58 -6.70 5.80
C ALA A 63 0.15 -6.52 4.46
N VAL A 64 1.36 -7.08 4.32
CA VAL A 64 2.11 -7.11 3.06
C VAL A 64 1.41 -8.01 2.03
N ASP A 65 0.92 -9.18 2.45
CA ASP A 65 0.21 -10.12 1.57
C ASP A 65 -1.08 -9.49 1.01
N VAL A 66 -1.86 -8.80 1.86
CA VAL A 66 -3.05 -8.05 1.43
C VAL A 66 -2.68 -6.96 0.43
N ALA A 67 -1.63 -6.17 0.70
CA ALA A 67 -1.18 -5.13 -0.22
C ALA A 67 -0.72 -5.73 -1.57
N SER A 68 -0.03 -6.87 -1.54
CA SER A 68 0.41 -7.61 -2.73
C SER A 68 -0.79 -8.09 -3.56
N ALA A 69 -1.76 -8.74 -2.92
CA ALA A 69 -2.97 -9.24 -3.59
C ALA A 69 -3.78 -8.11 -4.24
N VAL A 70 -3.97 -6.99 -3.53
CA VAL A 70 -4.66 -5.81 -4.08
C VAL A 70 -3.93 -5.26 -5.30
N ASN A 71 -2.61 -5.11 -5.23
CA ASN A 71 -1.82 -4.60 -6.36
C ASN A 71 -1.87 -5.53 -7.58
N ALA A 72 -1.80 -6.85 -7.37
CA ALA A 72 -1.94 -7.84 -8.43
C ALA A 72 -3.33 -7.79 -9.09
N GLY A 73 -4.39 -7.68 -8.27
CA GLY A 73 -5.76 -7.54 -8.76
C GLY A 73 -5.98 -6.26 -9.56
N VAL A 74 -5.49 -5.11 -9.07
CA VAL A 74 -5.58 -3.82 -9.79
C VAL A 74 -4.84 -3.89 -11.12
N THR A 75 -3.63 -4.47 -11.14
CA THR A 75 -2.84 -4.62 -12.38
C THR A 75 -3.62 -5.36 -13.45
N THR A 76 -4.26 -6.45 -13.06
CA THR A 76 -5.09 -7.26 -13.97
C THR A 76 -6.35 -6.52 -14.40
N SER A 77 -7.08 -5.92 -13.46
CA SER A 77 -8.30 -5.18 -13.76
C SER A 77 -8.06 -4.04 -14.74
N ILE A 78 -6.98 -3.28 -14.56
CA ILE A 78 -6.61 -2.19 -15.47
C ILE A 78 -6.23 -2.71 -16.85
N ALA A 79 -5.50 -3.84 -16.94
CA ALA A 79 -5.18 -4.45 -18.23
C ALA A 79 -6.45 -4.87 -18.98
N LEU A 80 -7.40 -5.52 -18.30
CA LEU A 80 -8.67 -5.93 -18.89
C LEU A 80 -9.50 -4.74 -19.37
N GLN A 81 -9.62 -3.69 -18.54
CA GLN A 81 -10.30 -2.46 -18.94
C GLN A 81 -9.63 -1.78 -20.14
N GLY A 82 -8.29 -1.82 -20.22
CA GLY A 82 -7.54 -1.32 -21.37
C GLY A 82 -7.83 -2.11 -22.65
N ILE A 83 -7.83 -3.45 -22.56
CA ILE A 83 -8.19 -4.35 -23.67
C ILE A 83 -9.59 -4.05 -24.18
N GLU A 84 -10.57 -3.93 -23.27
CA GLU A 84 -11.96 -3.61 -23.60
C GLU A 84 -12.06 -2.23 -24.28
N LYS A 85 -11.40 -1.21 -23.73
CA LYS A 85 -11.41 0.15 -24.27
C LYS A 85 -10.86 0.21 -25.70
N GLU A 86 -9.83 -0.57 -26.02
CA GLU A 86 -9.24 -0.62 -27.36
C GLU A 86 -9.96 -1.60 -28.31
N GLY A 87 -11.02 -2.29 -27.84
CA GLY A 87 -11.80 -3.24 -28.64
C GLY A 87 -11.03 -4.51 -29.02
N LEU A 88 -10.03 -4.91 -28.25
CA LEU A 88 -9.19 -6.07 -28.53
C LEU A 88 -9.89 -7.36 -28.08
N ASN A 89 -10.22 -8.26 -29.01
CA ASN A 89 -10.73 -9.60 -28.71
C ASN A 89 -9.59 -10.56 -28.33
N LEU A 90 -8.95 -10.32 -27.17
CA LEU A 90 -7.99 -11.27 -26.61
C LEU A 90 -8.76 -12.40 -25.92
N ALA A 91 -8.58 -13.63 -26.41
CA ALA A 91 -8.94 -14.81 -25.62
C ALA A 91 -8.00 -14.86 -24.42
N CYS A 92 -8.56 -14.69 -23.22
CA CYS A 92 -7.84 -14.88 -21.96
C CYS A 92 -7.52 -16.37 -21.77
N THR A 93 -6.45 -16.82 -22.41
CA THR A 93 -6.03 -18.23 -22.45
C THR A 93 -5.04 -18.60 -21.34
N SER A 94 -4.59 -17.62 -20.56
CA SER A 94 -3.71 -17.83 -19.40
C SER A 94 -4.30 -17.13 -18.17
N GLY A 95 -3.86 -17.58 -16.98
CA GLY A 95 -4.39 -17.16 -15.69
C GLY A 95 -4.29 -15.66 -15.36
N ALA A 96 -3.74 -14.86 -16.28
CA ALA A 96 -3.66 -13.41 -16.17
C ALA A 96 -5.02 -12.72 -16.13
N CYS A 97 -6.12 -13.34 -16.60
CA CYS A 97 -7.45 -12.74 -16.59
C CYS A 97 -8.46 -13.41 -15.64
N THR A 98 -8.10 -14.52 -15.00
CA THR A 98 -9.02 -15.34 -14.18
C THR A 98 -8.79 -15.13 -12.68
N ILE A 99 -8.42 -13.93 -12.26
CA ILE A 99 -8.24 -13.59 -10.84
C ILE A 99 -9.60 -13.48 -10.15
#